data_AF-A0A536LJA5-F1
#
_entry.id   AF-A0A536LJA5-F1
#
_cell.length_a   1.000
_cell.length_b   1.000
_cell.length_c   1.000
_cell.angle_alpha   90.00
_cell.angle_beta   90.00
_cell.angle_gamma   90.00
#
_symmetry.space_group_name_H-M   'P 1'
#
loop_
_entity.id
_entity.type
_entity.pdbx_description
1 polymer ?
#
loop_
_entity_poly.entity_id
_entity_poly.type
_entity_poly.pdbx_seq_one_letter_code
_entity_poly.pdbx_strand_id
1 'polypeptide(L)'
;MATFDLVVILLISNAVQNAMVGSDVSVTGGLIAAGVLIGANYGVATARERVIWLREAVEGSPTVVVSDGKLLRQNIRREGLDEEEVLMAIREHGIDSIDEVRLAVLETDGSISVIQTDDGSGTGRPRRRTRLPWRRSG
;
A
#
# COMPACT_ATOMS: atom_id res chain seq x y z
N MET A 1 10.95 -9.15 4.00
CA MET A 1 10.89 -9.53 5.43
C MET A 1 11.83 -10.71 5.67
N ALA A 2 12.59 -10.68 6.75
CA ALA A 2 13.53 -11.76 7.06
C ALA A 2 12.79 -13.03 7.48
N THR A 3 13.31 -14.21 7.12
CA THR A 3 12.77 -15.51 7.57
C THR A 3 12.68 -15.60 9.10
N PHE A 4 13.55 -14.88 9.81
CA PHE A 4 13.54 -14.76 11.27
C PHE A 4 12.27 -14.09 11.82
N ASP A 5 11.79 -13.01 11.20
CA ASP A 5 10.60 -12.28 11.67
C ASP A 5 9.36 -13.18 11.62
N LEU A 6 9.26 -14.01 10.59
CA LEU A 6 8.18 -14.98 10.43
C LEU A 6 8.18 -16.00 11.58
N VAL A 7 9.37 -16.46 12.01
CA VAL A 7 9.50 -17.38 13.16
C VAL A 7 9.06 -16.69 14.45
N VAL A 8 9.47 -15.44 14.67
CA VAL A 8 9.10 -14.68 15.88
C VAL A 8 7.58 -14.46 15.95
N ILE A 9 6.95 -14.05 14.86
CA ILE A 9 5.48 -13.88 14.77
C ILE A 9 4.76 -15.21 15.07
N LEU A 10 5.26 -16.33 14.53
CA LEU A 10 4.70 -17.66 14.78
C LEU A 10 4.78 -18.05 16.26
N LEU A 11 5.93 -17.81 16.91
CA LEU A 11 6.13 -18.11 18.33
C LEU A 11 5.21 -17.27 19.23
N ILE A 12 5.11 -15.97 18.96
CA ILE A 12 4.21 -15.06 19.69
C ILE A 12 2.75 -15.52 19.51
N SER A 13 2.36 -15.84 18.27
CA SER A 13 1.01 -16.32 17.97
C SER A 13 0.63 -17.57 18.78
N ASN A 14 1.52 -18.57 18.84
CA ASN A 14 1.27 -19.78 19.64
C ASN A 14 1.19 -19.51 21.14
N ALA A 15 2.06 -18.63 21.66
CA ALA A 15 2.02 -18.24 23.08
C ALA A 15 0.70 -17.54 23.42
N VAL A 16 0.25 -16.60 22.58
CA VAL A 16 -1.02 -15.89 22.74
C VAL A 16 -2.21 -16.85 22.62
N GLN A 17 -2.21 -17.78 21.67
CA GLN A 17 -3.26 -18.79 21.53
C GLN A 17 -3.39 -19.65 22.79
N ASN A 18 -2.27 -20.16 23.31
CA ASN A 18 -2.26 -20.95 24.55
C ASN A 18 -2.75 -20.14 25.76
N ALA A 19 -2.42 -18.85 25.84
CA ALA A 19 -2.91 -17.96 26.89
C ALA A 19 -4.42 -17.66 26.76
N MET A 20 -4.93 -17.53 25.53
CA MET A 20 -6.34 -17.25 25.27
C MET A 20 -7.27 -18.44 25.54
N VAL A 21 -6.84 -19.65 25.16
CA VAL A 21 -7.67 -20.87 25.26
C VAL A 21 -7.40 -21.63 26.57
N GLY A 22 -6.19 -21.49 27.12
CA GLY A 22 -5.79 -22.22 28.32
C GLY A 22 -6.01 -23.72 28.18
N SER A 23 -6.56 -24.36 29.22
CA SER A 23 -6.98 -25.77 29.20
C SER A 23 -8.42 -25.99 28.71
N ASP A 24 -9.16 -24.93 28.38
CA ASP A 24 -10.59 -25.01 28.05
C ASP A 24 -10.80 -25.32 26.57
N VAL A 25 -10.64 -26.59 26.22
CA VAL A 25 -10.96 -27.16 24.88
C VAL A 25 -12.46 -27.44 24.67
N SER A 26 -13.34 -26.79 25.44
CA SER A 26 -14.78 -27.00 25.33
C SER A 26 -15.37 -26.29 24.09
N VAL A 27 -16.39 -26.90 23.48
CA VAL A 27 -17.12 -26.30 22.34
C VAL A 27 -17.76 -24.96 22.74
N THR A 28 -18.23 -24.85 23.99
CA THR A 28 -18.79 -23.60 24.53
C THR A 28 -17.74 -22.50 24.64
N GLY A 29 -16.54 -22.81 25.13
CA GLY A 29 -15.42 -21.87 25.19
C GLY A 29 -15.01 -21.39 23.79
N GLY A 30 -14.95 -22.30 22.83
CA GLY A 30 -14.69 -21.97 21.41
C GLY A 30 -15.74 -21.03 20.82
N LEU A 31 -17.03 -21.26 21.08
CA LEU A 31 -18.11 -20.38 20.61
C LEU A 31 -18.06 -18.99 21.24
N ILE A 32 -17.76 -18.90 22.54
CA ILE A 32 -17.58 -17.61 23.24
C ILE A 32 -16.39 -16.86 22.64
N ALA A 33 -15.24 -17.52 22.47
CA ALA A 33 -14.04 -16.92 21.88
C ALA A 33 -14.30 -16.43 20.45
N ALA A 34 -14.98 -17.23 19.62
CA ALA A 34 -15.38 -16.83 18.28
C ALA A 34 -16.33 -15.61 18.30
N GLY A 35 -17.31 -15.60 19.20
CA GLY A 35 -18.23 -14.47 19.36
C GLY A 35 -17.52 -13.18 19.77
N VAL A 36 -16.60 -13.26 20.73
CA VAL A 36 -15.76 -12.13 21.15
C VAL A 36 -14.91 -11.63 19.99
N LEU A 37 -14.28 -12.52 19.22
CA LEU A 37 -13.44 -12.14 18.08
C LEU A 37 -14.25 -11.45 16.98
N ILE A 38 -15.43 -11.98 16.63
CA ILE A 38 -16.33 -11.37 15.65
C ILE A 38 -16.80 -9.99 16.14
N GLY A 39 -17.22 -9.89 17.39
CA GLY A 39 -17.66 -8.62 17.99
C GLY A 39 -16.54 -7.58 18.05
N ALA A 40 -15.33 -7.99 18.43
CA ALA A 40 -14.15 -7.13 18.45
C ALA A 40 -13.79 -6.65 17.03
N ASN A 41 -13.79 -7.55 16.04
CA ASN A 41 -13.52 -7.18 14.65
C ASN A 41 -14.55 -6.17 14.10
N TYR A 42 -15.84 -6.40 14.38
CA TYR A 42 -16.90 -5.47 14.01
C TYR A 42 -16.76 -4.11 14.72
N GLY A 43 -16.40 -4.13 16.00
CA GLY A 43 -16.13 -2.92 16.79
C GLY A 43 -14.98 -2.10 16.19
N VAL A 44 -13.88 -2.75 15.83
CA VAL A 44 -12.74 -2.10 15.16
C VAL A 44 -13.15 -1.55 13.79
N ALA A 45 -13.89 -2.31 12.99
CA ALA A 45 -14.37 -1.85 11.68
C ALA A 45 -15.24 -0.58 11.80
N THR A 46 -16.21 -0.59 12.73
CA THR A 46 -17.10 0.56 12.97
C THR A 46 -16.33 1.77 13.53
N ALA A 47 -15.33 1.53 14.37
CA ALA A 47 -14.48 2.60 14.91
C ALA A 47 -13.64 3.28 13.82
N ARG A 48 -13.09 2.50 12.86
CA ARG A 48 -12.35 3.04 11.72
C ARG A 48 -13.21 3.98 10.86
N GLU A 49 -14.48 3.66 10.65
CA GLU A 49 -15.40 4.48 9.85
C GLU A 49 -15.80 5.79 10.53
N ARG A 50 -15.89 5.80 11.86
CA ARG A 50 -16.33 6.98 12.62
C ARG A 50 -15.20 7.96 12.95
N VAL A 51 -13.97 7.48 12.95
CA VAL A 51 -12.85 8.22 13.52
C VAL A 51 -11.80 8.51 12.44
N ILE A 52 -11.93 9.69 11.82
CA ILE A 52 -11.07 10.14 10.72
C ILE A 52 -9.57 10.08 11.05
N TRP A 53 -9.17 10.39 12.29
CA TRP A 53 -7.76 10.31 12.69
C TRP A 53 -7.23 8.87 12.82
N LEU A 54 -8.10 7.92 13.17
CA LEU A 54 -7.78 6.48 13.15
C LEU A 54 -7.65 5.99 11.72
N ARG A 55 -8.38 6.60 10.78
CA ARG A 55 -8.27 6.31 9.36
C ARG A 55 -6.91 6.73 8.80
N GLU A 56 -6.45 7.95 9.08
CA GLU A 56 -5.10 8.39 8.69
C GLU A 56 -3.98 7.62 9.40
N ALA A 57 -4.15 7.26 10.68
CA ALA A 57 -3.15 6.49 11.41
C ALA A 57 -3.05 5.02 10.99
N VAL A 58 -4.15 4.43 10.50
CA VAL A 58 -4.23 3.01 10.12
C VAL A 58 -4.03 2.79 8.62
N GLU A 59 -4.58 3.67 7.77
CA GLU A 59 -4.45 3.56 6.32
C GLU A 59 -3.17 4.26 5.82
N GLY A 60 -2.58 5.21 6.56
CA GLY A 60 -1.46 6.00 6.05
C GLY A 60 -1.89 6.96 4.93
N SER A 61 -0.94 7.75 4.43
CA SER A 61 -1.17 8.63 3.28
C SER A 61 -0.14 8.33 2.20
N PRO A 62 -0.52 8.28 0.91
CA PRO A 62 0.44 8.07 -0.16
C PRO A 62 1.45 9.22 -0.18
N THR A 63 2.73 8.87 -0.27
CA THR A 63 3.84 9.80 -0.13
C THR A 63 4.69 9.79 -1.40
N VAL A 64 4.90 10.94 -2.02
CA VAL A 64 5.79 11.05 -3.18
C VAL A 64 7.24 10.84 -2.73
N VAL A 65 7.93 9.88 -3.33
CA VAL A 65 9.33 9.54 -3.03
C VAL A 65 10.29 9.96 -4.14
N VAL A 66 9.82 10.07 -5.39
CA VAL A 66 10.57 10.64 -6.53
C VAL A 66 9.70 11.62 -7.31
N SER A 67 10.28 12.75 -7.71
CA SER A 67 9.67 13.70 -8.65
C SER A 67 10.72 14.15 -9.66
N ASP A 68 10.40 14.05 -10.94
CA ASP A 68 11.22 14.53 -12.07
C ASP A 68 12.70 14.13 -11.95
N GLY A 69 12.94 12.83 -11.74
CA GLY A 69 14.28 12.24 -11.60
C GLY A 69 14.98 12.49 -10.27
N LYS A 70 14.34 13.14 -9.29
CA LYS A 70 14.96 13.49 -8.00
C LYS A 70 14.33 12.73 -6.84
N LEU A 71 15.17 12.07 -6.05
CA LEU A 71 14.78 11.47 -4.77
C LEU A 71 14.38 12.56 -3.77
N LEU A 72 13.16 12.46 -3.25
CA LEU A 72 12.66 13.29 -2.17
C LEU A 72 13.12 12.70 -0.83
N ARG A 73 14.41 12.87 -0.52
CA ARG A 73 15.08 12.28 0.66
C ARG A 73 14.37 12.56 1.99
N GLN A 74 13.72 13.72 2.11
CA GLN A 74 12.94 14.04 3.31
C GLN A 74 11.75 13.09 3.49
N ASN A 75 11.06 12.78 2.40
CA ASN A 75 9.90 11.89 2.40
C ASN A 75 10.34 10.44 2.62
N ILE A 76 11.38 10.00 1.92
CA ILE A 76 11.98 8.66 2.07
C ILE A 76 12.35 8.40 3.55
N ARG A 77 13.06 9.32 4.19
CA ARG A 77 13.41 9.20 5.62
C ARG A 77 12.20 9.25 6.55
N ARG A 78 11.17 10.03 6.21
CA ARG A 78 9.95 10.12 7.03
C ARG A 78 9.18 8.80 7.02
N GLU A 79 9.18 8.11 5.89
CA GLU A 79 8.56 6.79 5.72
C GLU A 79 9.46 5.63 6.18
N GLY A 80 10.68 5.92 6.66
CA GLY A 80 11.62 4.91 7.16
C GLY A 80 12.22 4.01 6.08
N LEU A 81 12.12 4.41 4.81
CA LEU A 81 12.70 3.69 3.67
C LEU A 81 14.18 4.04 3.48
N ASP A 82 14.92 3.12 2.87
CA ASP A 82 16.25 3.41 2.33
C ASP A 82 16.16 3.90 0.87
N GLU A 83 17.10 4.75 0.45
CA GLU A 83 17.18 5.20 -0.95
C GLU A 83 17.36 4.01 -1.90
N GLU A 84 18.06 2.97 -1.47
CA GLU A 84 18.30 1.76 -2.25
C GLU A 84 17.03 0.92 -2.45
N GLU A 85 16.10 0.93 -1.49
CA GLU A 85 14.79 0.26 -1.62
C GLU A 85 13.93 0.95 -2.69
N VAL A 86 13.93 2.28 -2.72
CA VAL A 86 13.22 3.06 -3.76
C VAL A 86 13.82 2.80 -5.14
N LEU A 87 15.15 2.79 -5.26
CA LEU A 87 15.83 2.50 -6.52
C LEU A 87 15.61 1.05 -6.98
N MET A 88 15.55 0.10 -6.05
CA MET A 88 15.22 -1.29 -6.34
C MET A 88 13.81 -1.41 -6.90
N ALA A 89 12.83 -0.77 -6.27
CA ALA A 89 11.44 -0.77 -6.74
C ALA A 89 11.31 -0.15 -8.14
N ILE A 90 12.06 0.93 -8.44
CA ILE A 90 12.10 1.53 -9.78
C ILE A 90 12.63 0.53 -10.82
N ARG A 91 13.69 -0.22 -10.49
CA ARG A 91 14.23 -1.27 -11.37
C ARG A 91 13.28 -2.46 -11.56
N GLU A 92 12.53 -2.84 -10.53
CA GLU A 92 11.48 -3.86 -10.64
C GLU A 92 10.38 -3.47 -11.62
N HIS A 93 10.15 -2.17 -11.81
CA HIS A 93 9.26 -1.61 -12.82
C HIS A 93 9.90 -1.49 -14.21
N GLY A 94 11.13 -1.99 -14.40
CA GLY A 94 11.84 -2.02 -15.69
C GLY A 94 12.51 -0.70 -16.07
N ILE A 95 12.72 0.21 -15.11
CA ILE A 95 13.38 1.50 -15.34
C ILE A 95 14.78 1.46 -14.72
N ASP A 96 15.81 1.60 -15.55
CA ASP A 96 17.21 1.48 -15.11
C ASP A 96 17.78 2.79 -14.54
N SER A 97 17.29 3.94 -15.01
CA SER A 97 17.73 5.26 -14.57
C SER A 97 16.62 6.02 -13.86
N ILE A 98 16.95 6.61 -12.71
CA ILE A 98 16.02 7.47 -11.99
C ILE A 98 15.61 8.70 -12.81
N ASP A 99 16.46 9.18 -13.73
CA ASP A 99 16.18 10.34 -14.57
C ASP A 99 14.97 10.12 -15.51
N GLU A 100 14.64 8.85 -15.79
CA GLU A 100 13.46 8.46 -16.56
C GLU A 100 12.19 8.41 -15.71
N VAL A 101 12.27 8.61 -14.39
CA VAL A 101 11.13 8.60 -13.49
C VAL A 101 10.57 10.00 -13.33
N ARG A 102 9.34 10.20 -13.82
CA ARG A 102 8.59 11.44 -13.62
C ARG A 102 8.00 11.52 -12.22
N LEU A 103 7.45 10.42 -11.73
CA LEU A 103 6.84 10.36 -10.40
C LEU A 103 6.97 8.95 -9.83
N ALA A 104 7.39 8.83 -8.58
CA ALA A 104 7.21 7.60 -7.82
C ALA A 104 6.52 7.90 -6.49
N VAL A 105 5.51 7.10 -6.15
CA VAL A 105 4.66 7.28 -4.96
C VAL A 105 4.71 6.01 -4.13
N LEU A 106 5.03 6.15 -2.84
CA LEU A 106 4.81 5.10 -1.85
C LEU A 106 3.32 5.07 -1.53
N GLU A 107 2.67 3.99 -1.90
CA GLU A 107 1.26 3.74 -1.61
C GLU A 107 1.08 3.26 -0.16
N THR A 108 -0.15 3.34 0.32
CA THR A 108 -0.54 2.98 1.70
C THR A 108 -0.36 1.50 2.04
N ASP A 109 -0.28 0.64 1.03
CA ASP A 109 0.01 -0.79 1.20
C ASP A 109 1.52 -1.12 1.21
N GLY A 110 2.37 -0.09 1.10
CA GLY A 110 3.82 -0.20 1.04
C GLY A 110 4.39 -0.48 -0.35
N SER A 111 3.55 -0.60 -1.38
CA SER A 111 4.02 -0.69 -2.77
C SER A 111 4.49 0.67 -3.28
N ILE A 112 5.42 0.68 -4.24
CA ILE A 112 5.87 1.90 -4.91
C ILE A 112 5.31 1.90 -6.33
N SER A 113 4.42 2.85 -6.63
CA SER A 113 3.94 3.07 -7.99
C SER A 113 4.89 4.02 -8.73
N VAL A 114 5.24 3.68 -9.97
CA VAL A 114 6.22 4.45 -10.76
C VAL A 114 5.61 4.89 -12.10
N ILE A 115 5.80 6.17 -12.42
CA ILE A 115 5.38 6.78 -13.67
C ILE A 115 6.63 7.27 -14.41
N GLN A 116 6.90 6.68 -15.58
CA GLN A 116 8.03 7.07 -16.42
C GLN A 116 7.77 8.42 -17.13
N THR A 117 8.83 9.18 -17.39
CA THR A 117 8.80 10.37 -18.26
C THR A 117 8.49 9.91 -19.67
N ASP A 118 7.38 10.39 -20.25
CA ASP A 118 6.95 10.01 -21.60
C ASP A 118 7.90 10.60 -22.66
N ASP A 119 8.90 9.84 -23.09
CA ASP A 119 9.50 10.00 -24.42
C ASP A 119 8.85 9.01 -25.41
N GLY A 120 7.55 9.17 -25.64
CA GLY A 120 6.91 8.68 -26.86
C GLY A 120 6.72 7.17 -27.05
N SER A 121 6.75 6.31 -26.03
CA SER A 121 6.49 4.86 -26.16
C SER A 121 5.19 4.40 -25.48
N GLY A 122 4.07 4.71 -26.16
CA GLY A 122 2.86 3.89 -26.29
C GLY A 122 2.34 3.03 -25.12
N THR A 123 1.35 3.55 -24.40
CA THR A 123 0.15 2.78 -24.05
C THR A 123 -1.11 3.62 -24.34
N GLY A 124 -2.08 2.98 -24.98
CA GLY A 124 -3.09 3.63 -25.81
C GLY A 124 -4.11 4.47 -25.05
N ARG A 125 -4.20 5.76 -25.43
CA ARG A 125 -5.47 6.49 -25.41
C ARG A 125 -5.95 6.64 -26.86
N PRO A 126 -7.07 6.03 -27.28
CA PRO A 126 -7.60 6.27 -28.61
C PRO A 126 -8.05 7.73 -28.67
N ARG A 127 -7.26 8.54 -29.38
CA ARG A 127 -7.65 9.90 -29.76
C ARG A 127 -8.93 9.81 -30.57
N ARG A 128 -10.07 10.05 -29.92
CA ARG A 128 -11.36 10.31 -30.58
C ARG A 128 -11.18 11.55 -31.45
N ARG A 129 -10.77 11.30 -32.68
CA ARG A 129 -10.70 12.28 -33.75
C ARG A 129 -12.12 12.52 -34.20
N THR A 130 -12.84 13.35 -33.45
CA THR A 130 -14.14 13.89 -33.88
C THR A 130 -13.86 14.74 -35.12
N ARG A 131 -14.00 14.13 -36.29
CA ARG A 131 -14.09 14.85 -37.56
C ARG A 131 -15.34 15.73 -37.46
N LEU A 132 -15.17 16.99 -37.10
CA LEU A 132 -16.17 18.01 -37.34
C LEU A 132 -16.29 18.17 -38.86
N PRO A 133 -17.45 17.89 -39.48
CA PRO A 133 -17.66 18.22 -40.87
C PRO A 133 -17.67 19.74 -41.01
N TRP A 134 -16.85 20.20 -41.94
CA TRP A 134 -16.62 21.59 -42.27
C TRP A 134 -17.93 22.31 -42.61
N ARG A 135 -18.12 23.45 -41.95
CA ARG A 135 -19.08 24.48 -42.34
C ARG A 135 -18.68 25.02 -43.72
N ARG A 136 -19.57 24.95 -44.71
CA ARG A 136 -19.52 25.79 -45.91
C ARG A 136 -20.81 26.58 -46.02
N SER A 137 -20.60 27.88 -46.12
CA SER A 137 -21.51 28.98 -46.41
C SER A 137 -22.11 28.92 -47.81
N GLY A 138 -23.33 29.42 -47.92
CA GLY A 138 -24.08 29.66 -49.16
C GLY A 138 -25.47 30.14 -48.77
#